data_AF-A0A0K0FIY9-F1
#
_entry.id   AF-A0A0K0FIY9-F1
#
_cell.length_a   1.000
_cell.length_b   1.000
_cell.length_c   1.000
_cell.angle_alpha   90.00
_cell.angle_beta   90.00
_cell.angle_gamma   90.00
#
_symmetry.space_group_name_H-M   'P 1'
#
loop_
_entity.id
_entity.type
_entity.pdbx_description
1 polymer ?
#
loop_
_entity_poly.entity_id
_entity_poly.type
_entity_poly.pdbx_seq_one_letter_code
_entity_poly.pdbx_strand_id
1 'polypeptide(L)'
;MRIYIIVYVSITFIINLVKTQEIAVTYMTKYIQKHRKIYLYRDKIYITMKELIEQMLKNHHYINHRYLLMTKIPSLDNYNTYHREEQIYRNISSGKFLTSTPPLVIEEFYIHKSLEYRCNGRTFTTYKNALKYVILEKMNNPIKHTRRPTSLILPKLENVDWFKEKIYCKKFWLTLWKYCNYYCYSRQNFDIMKHKFIAEINYYREKYGARKLVESLRLSSYADKYLKEIVPLRSSIDITNFENVGKASLEKAPLIVNRWFGEHKYYNFNTYFGGIKTRHFTAMVWKNLREIGVGVLQAGDEIFIKIIFDKHANMPDQFRKNVLNKVIG
;
A
#
# COMPACT_ATOMS: atom_id res chain seq x y z
N MET A 1 7.78 -30.59 3.45
CA MET A 1 7.18 -29.40 2.79
C MET A 1 6.57 -28.39 3.78
N ARG A 2 5.79 -28.81 4.80
CA ARG A 2 5.21 -27.87 5.82
C ARG A 2 6.24 -27.08 6.63
N ILE A 3 7.35 -27.70 7.04
CA ILE A 3 8.41 -27.03 7.83
C ILE A 3 9.11 -25.92 7.03
N TYR A 4 9.44 -26.18 5.76
CA TYR A 4 10.05 -25.19 4.86
C TYR A 4 9.11 -23.99 4.57
N ILE A 5 7.79 -24.22 4.46
CA ILE A 5 6.81 -23.16 4.26
C ILE A 5 6.68 -22.29 5.53
N ILE A 6 6.65 -22.91 6.72
CA ILE A 6 6.60 -22.17 7.99
C ILE A 6 7.87 -21.32 8.14
N VAL A 7 9.05 -21.92 7.93
CA VAL A 7 10.34 -21.20 8.01
C VAL A 7 10.39 -20.04 7.01
N TYR A 8 9.94 -20.23 5.77
CA TYR A 8 9.93 -19.16 4.76
C TYR A 8 8.94 -18.03 5.08
N VAL A 9 7.74 -18.34 5.57
CA VAL A 9 6.75 -17.35 6.01
C VAL A 9 7.25 -16.58 7.22
N SER A 10 7.87 -17.27 8.20
CA SER A 10 8.49 -16.63 9.36
C SER A 10 9.65 -15.71 8.96
N ILE A 11 10.53 -16.15 8.06
CA ILE A 11 11.66 -15.34 7.56
C ILE A 11 11.17 -14.11 6.80
N THR A 12 10.21 -14.26 5.88
CA THR A 12 9.66 -13.12 5.11
C THR A 12 8.88 -12.14 6.01
N PHE A 13 8.16 -12.64 7.01
CA PHE A 13 7.51 -11.83 8.03
C PHE A 13 8.51 -11.05 8.88
N ILE A 14 9.59 -11.69 9.34
CA ILE A 14 10.69 -11.04 10.08
C ILE A 14 11.40 -10.00 9.19
N ILE A 15 11.67 -10.31 7.93
CA ILE A 15 12.28 -9.36 6.99
C ILE A 15 11.39 -8.12 6.78
N ASN A 16 10.07 -8.31 6.65
CA ASN A 16 9.13 -7.20 6.53
C ASN A 16 9.03 -6.37 7.83
N LEU A 17 9.03 -7.02 8.99
CA LEU A 17 9.08 -6.35 10.31
C LEU A 17 10.33 -5.48 10.48
N VAL A 18 11.47 -5.93 9.94
CA VAL A 18 12.76 -5.23 9.97
C VAL A 18 12.77 -4.05 8.99
N LYS A 19 12.21 -4.21 7.78
CA LYS A 19 12.24 -3.18 6.72
C LYS A 19 11.34 -1.98 6.98
N THR A 20 10.33 -2.10 7.83
CA THR A 20 9.34 -1.05 8.10
C THR A 20 9.53 -0.36 9.45
N GLN A 21 10.75 -0.32 9.98
CA GLN A 21 11.03 0.30 11.28
C GLN A 21 11.36 1.78 11.14
N GLU A 22 10.56 2.66 11.75
CA GLU A 22 10.86 4.09 11.83
C GLU A 22 12.01 4.39 12.81
N ILE A 23 12.90 5.29 12.39
CA ILE A 23 13.95 5.88 13.22
C ILE A 23 13.77 7.40 13.24
N ALA A 24 13.90 8.01 14.41
CA ALA A 24 13.84 9.45 14.59
C ALA A 24 15.20 9.99 14.98
N VAL A 25 15.82 10.76 14.09
CA VAL A 25 17.12 11.38 14.32
C VAL A 25 16.94 12.70 15.04
N THR A 26 17.62 12.85 16.17
CA THR A 26 17.51 14.07 16.98
C THR A 26 18.39 15.19 16.40
N TYR A 27 17.90 16.42 16.50
CA TYR A 27 18.66 17.63 16.22
C TYR A 27 18.26 18.75 17.19
N MET A 28 19.13 19.73 17.36
CA MET A 28 18.85 20.92 18.16
C MET A 28 18.79 22.16 17.27
N THR A 29 18.23 23.24 17.81
CA THR A 29 18.25 24.54 17.14
C THR A 29 18.78 25.60 18.09
N LYS A 30 19.68 26.44 17.61
CA LYS A 30 20.23 27.57 18.36
C LYS A 30 19.99 28.86 17.60
N TYR A 31 19.74 29.96 18.31
CA TYR A 31 19.64 31.29 17.71
C TYR A 31 20.95 32.03 17.96
N ILE A 32 21.60 32.51 16.90
CA ILE A 32 22.85 33.29 17.02
C ILE A 32 22.53 34.79 17.18
N GLN A 33 21.36 35.25 16.70
CA GLN A 33 20.84 36.63 16.76
C GLN A 33 19.30 36.61 16.75
N LYS A 34 18.62 37.78 16.92
CA LYS A 34 17.13 37.91 17.00
C LYS A 34 16.35 37.17 15.90
N HIS A 35 16.93 36.94 14.72
CA HIS A 35 16.24 36.29 13.58
C HIS A 35 17.01 35.15 12.90
N ARG A 36 18.24 34.80 13.33
CA ARG A 36 19.04 33.77 12.64
C ARG A 36 19.09 32.48 13.44
N LYS A 37 18.34 31.49 12.97
CA LYS A 37 18.26 30.13 13.50
C LYS A 37 19.29 29.23 12.81
N ILE A 38 20.09 28.52 13.59
CA ILE A 38 20.99 27.45 13.15
C ILE A 38 20.53 26.10 13.70
N TYR A 39 21.02 25.04 13.08
CA TYR A 39 20.69 23.66 13.45
C TYR A 39 21.96 22.92 13.89
N LEU A 40 21.86 22.11 14.94
CA LEU A 40 22.96 21.30 15.44
C LEU A 40 22.59 19.81 15.30
N TYR A 41 23.51 19.04 14.73
CA TYR A 41 23.36 17.60 14.56
C TYR A 41 24.73 16.91 14.61
N ARG A 42 24.88 15.92 15.49
CA ARG A 42 26.16 15.19 15.75
C ARG A 42 27.37 16.13 15.88
N ASP A 43 27.26 17.12 16.76
CA ASP A 43 28.26 18.19 17.04
C ASP A 43 28.63 19.08 15.84
N LYS A 44 27.86 19.03 14.75
CA LYS A 44 28.06 19.91 13.58
C LYS A 44 26.95 20.95 13.47
N ILE A 45 27.32 22.12 12.98
CA ILE A 45 26.42 23.27 12.77
C ILE A 45 26.00 23.31 11.30
N TYR A 46 24.71 23.53 11.06
CA TYR A 46 24.10 23.70 9.74
C TYR A 46 23.33 25.02 9.72
N ILE A 47 23.47 25.76 8.62
CA ILE A 47 22.87 27.09 8.47
C ILE A 47 21.43 26.94 7.99
N THR A 48 21.17 25.98 7.10
CA THR A 48 19.85 25.75 6.52
C THR A 48 19.28 24.38 6.89
N MET A 49 17.95 24.27 6.90
CA MET A 49 17.26 22.99 7.11
C MET A 49 17.57 21.98 5.99
N LYS A 50 17.87 22.49 4.78
CA LYS A 50 18.26 21.68 3.62
C LYS A 50 19.61 21.01 3.86
N GLU A 51 20.63 21.76 4.27
CA GLU A 51 21.96 21.21 4.61
C GLU A 51 21.88 20.14 5.72
N LEU A 52 21.07 20.42 6.75
CA LEU A 52 20.83 19.45 7.83
C LEU A 52 20.24 18.15 7.28
N ILE A 53 19.16 18.25 6.47
CA ILE A 53 18.49 17.09 5.89
C ILE A 53 19.44 16.30 4.99
N GLU A 54 20.19 16.95 4.12
CA GLU A 54 21.16 16.29 3.24
C GLU A 54 22.19 15.49 4.04
N GLN A 55 22.69 16.05 5.15
CA GLN A 55 23.65 15.35 5.99
C GLN A 55 23.02 14.23 6.83
N MET A 56 21.78 14.38 7.27
CA MET A 56 21.02 13.30 7.91
C MET A 56 20.81 12.13 6.95
N LEU A 57 20.42 12.39 5.71
CA LEU A 57 20.25 11.37 4.67
C LEU A 57 21.57 10.65 4.38
N LYS A 58 22.69 11.39 4.26
CA LYS A 58 24.02 10.80 4.05
C LYS A 58 24.44 9.84 5.18
N ASN A 59 24.24 10.24 6.43
CA ASN A 59 24.58 9.43 7.61
C ASN A 59 23.67 8.20 7.77
N HIS A 60 22.50 8.18 7.12
CA HIS A 60 21.48 7.14 7.22
C HIS A 60 21.15 6.51 5.85
N HIS A 61 22.11 6.47 4.92
CA HIS A 61 21.92 5.93 3.57
C HIS A 61 21.44 4.46 3.56
N TYR A 62 21.70 3.71 4.64
CA TYR A 62 21.24 2.33 4.83
C TYR A 62 19.77 2.23 5.26
N ILE A 63 19.10 3.36 5.52
CA ILE A 63 17.70 3.44 5.94
C ILE A 63 16.90 4.05 4.79
N ASN A 64 15.77 3.43 4.43
CA ASN A 64 14.87 4.02 3.45
C ASN A 64 14.34 5.36 3.96
N HIS A 65 14.51 6.42 3.17
CA HIS A 65 14.19 7.79 3.56
C HIS A 65 12.73 7.98 4.04
N ARG A 66 11.80 7.10 3.60
CA ARG A 66 10.40 7.10 4.05
C ARG A 66 10.23 6.82 5.54
N TYR A 67 11.14 6.03 6.13
CA TYR A 67 11.12 5.66 7.55
C TYR A 67 12.08 6.51 8.41
N LEU A 68 12.77 7.47 7.78
CA LEU A 68 13.66 8.40 8.46
C LEU A 68 12.87 9.64 8.89
N LEU A 69 12.73 9.78 10.20
CA LEU A 69 12.11 10.91 10.87
C LEU A 69 13.21 11.79 11.49
N MET A 70 12.88 13.05 11.71
CA MET A 70 13.68 13.96 12.51
C MET A 70 12.84 14.50 13.66
N THR A 71 13.46 14.65 14.82
CA THR A 71 12.82 15.22 16.01
C THR A 71 13.72 16.28 16.62
N LYS A 72 13.12 17.41 16.99
CA LYS A 72 13.85 18.50 17.63
C LYS A 72 13.93 18.20 19.12
N ILE A 73 15.14 18.17 19.67
CA ILE A 73 15.38 18.07 21.10
C ILE A 73 15.82 19.42 21.68
N PRO A 74 15.50 19.70 22.95
CA PRO A 74 16.00 20.90 23.64
C PRO A 74 17.53 20.92 23.71
N SER A 75 18.09 22.13 23.76
CA SER A 75 19.50 22.36 24.08
C SER A 75 19.82 21.74 25.45
N LEU A 76 20.94 21.01 25.57
CA LEU A 76 21.42 20.50 26.86
C LEU A 76 21.96 21.61 27.79
N ASP A 77 22.18 22.82 27.27
CA ASP A 77 22.60 23.97 28.07
C ASP A 77 21.38 24.62 28.77
N ASN A 78 21.26 24.36 30.08
CA ASN A 78 20.56 25.09 31.15
C ASN A 78 19.03 25.37 31.08
N TYR A 79 18.35 24.80 32.09
CA TYR A 79 17.17 25.25 32.86
C TYR A 79 16.11 26.21 32.25
N ASN A 80 14.85 25.75 32.31
CA ASN A 80 13.56 26.47 32.20
C ASN A 80 13.27 27.09 30.81
N THR A 81 12.17 26.83 30.09
CA THR A 81 10.77 26.57 30.45
C THR A 81 10.14 25.68 29.36
N TYR A 82 9.41 24.66 29.77
CA TYR A 82 8.73 23.72 28.87
C TYR A 82 7.53 24.39 28.17
N HIS A 83 7.68 24.68 26.88
CA HIS A 83 6.56 24.53 25.95
C HIS A 83 6.83 23.25 25.16
N ARG A 84 6.08 22.18 25.48
CA ARG A 84 6.02 20.97 24.64
C ARG A 84 5.54 21.42 23.27
N GLU A 85 6.45 21.51 22.28
CA GLU A 85 6.04 21.46 20.88
C GLU A 85 5.31 20.11 20.72
N GLU A 86 3.97 20.16 20.61
CA GLU A 86 3.11 18.96 20.59
C GLU A 86 3.39 18.03 19.39
N GLN A 87 4.19 18.48 18.42
CA GLN A 87 4.57 17.75 17.21
C GLN A 87 6.01 17.23 17.28
N ILE A 88 6.18 15.97 17.69
CA ILE A 88 7.50 15.40 18.04
C ILE A 88 8.31 14.97 16.80
N TYR A 89 7.68 14.45 15.74
CA TYR A 89 8.40 13.86 14.61
C TYR A 89 8.00 14.47 13.26
N ARG A 90 9.00 14.81 12.46
CA ARG A 90 8.86 15.27 11.08
C ARG A 90 9.46 14.25 10.13
N ASN A 91 8.74 13.86 9.09
CA ASN A 91 9.28 12.97 8.06
C ASN A 91 10.26 13.73 7.16
N ILE A 92 11.47 13.20 6.98
CA ILE A 92 12.53 13.91 6.24
C ILE A 92 12.21 14.00 4.75
N SER A 93 11.58 12.99 4.14
CA SER A 93 11.22 13.01 2.72
C SER A 93 10.04 13.93 2.39
N SER A 94 8.96 13.86 3.18
CA SER A 94 7.74 14.63 2.89
C SER A 94 7.75 16.02 3.54
N GLY A 95 8.62 16.26 4.52
CA GLY A 95 8.67 17.50 5.29
C GLY A 95 7.48 17.71 6.21
N LYS A 96 6.56 16.74 6.33
CA LYS A 96 5.34 16.83 7.14
C LYS A 96 5.55 16.28 8.55
N PHE A 97 4.91 16.91 9.53
CA PHE A 97 4.84 16.40 10.89
C PHE A 97 3.88 15.21 10.98
N LEU A 98 4.21 14.26 11.83
CA LEU A 98 3.37 13.11 12.12
C LEU A 98 2.24 13.55 13.06
N THR A 99 1.03 13.04 12.80
CA THR A 99 -0.16 13.29 13.63
C THR A 99 -0.21 12.45 14.89
N SER A 100 0.66 11.43 14.99
CA SER A 100 0.78 10.57 16.19
C SER A 100 2.17 9.92 16.27
N THR A 101 2.67 9.74 17.49
CA THR A 101 3.95 9.08 17.78
C THR A 101 3.96 7.62 17.32
N PRO A 102 4.94 7.19 16.51
CA PRO A 102 5.10 5.78 16.14
C PRO A 102 5.31 4.86 17.35
N PRO A 103 4.52 3.77 17.48
CA PRO A 103 4.78 2.78 18.49
C PRO A 103 6.14 2.16 18.21
N LEU A 104 6.95 2.05 19.26
CA LEU A 104 8.29 1.50 19.17
C LEU A 104 9.19 2.26 18.16
N VAL A 105 8.99 3.57 17.95
CA VAL A 105 9.98 4.41 17.24
C VAL A 105 11.32 4.29 17.95
N ILE A 106 12.40 4.17 17.17
CA ILE A 106 13.77 4.23 17.70
C ILE A 106 14.24 5.67 17.56
N GLU A 107 14.52 6.33 18.67
CA GLU A 107 15.08 7.67 18.67
C GLU A 107 16.60 7.59 18.75
N GLU A 108 17.29 8.22 17.81
CA GLU A 108 18.74 8.32 17.80
C GLU A 108 19.19 9.65 18.41
N PHE A 109 19.88 9.55 19.54
CA PHE A 109 20.53 10.64 20.24
C PHE A 109 22.03 10.61 19.99
N TYR A 110 22.64 11.79 19.92
CA TYR A 110 24.08 11.94 19.91
C TYR A 110 24.48 12.72 21.16
N ILE A 111 25.03 12.03 22.16
CA ILE A 111 25.32 12.56 23.50
C ILE A 111 26.77 12.20 23.85
N HIS A 112 27.53 13.14 24.38
CA HIS A 112 28.93 12.94 24.79
C HIS A 112 29.80 12.29 23.69
N LYS A 113 29.68 12.76 22.44
CA LYS A 113 30.39 12.22 21.27
C LYS A 113 30.09 10.75 20.95
N SER A 114 28.96 10.23 21.44
CA SER A 114 28.53 8.84 21.23
C SER A 114 27.07 8.77 20.80
N LEU A 115 26.71 7.72 20.06
CA LEU A 115 25.33 7.46 19.67
C LEU A 115 24.62 6.65 20.75
N GLU A 116 23.43 7.10 21.11
CA GLU A 116 22.51 6.44 22.02
C GLU A 116 21.17 6.27 21.34
N TYR A 117 20.54 5.11 21.52
CA TYR A 117 19.27 4.77 20.89
C TYR A 117 18.22 4.54 21.98
N ARG A 118 17.08 5.23 21.91
CA ARG A 118 15.99 5.08 22.87
C ARG A 118 14.74 4.52 22.20
N CYS A 119 14.06 3.59 22.86
CA CYS A 119 12.81 3.03 22.36
C CYS A 119 11.96 2.51 23.52
N ASN A 120 10.70 2.94 23.61
CA ASN A 120 9.72 2.46 24.59
C ASN A 120 10.26 2.45 26.03
N GLY A 121 10.88 3.56 26.45
CA GLY A 121 11.46 3.72 27.79
C GLY A 121 12.80 3.01 28.04
N ARG A 122 13.35 2.31 27.06
CA ARG A 122 14.66 1.64 27.15
C ARG A 122 15.73 2.37 26.35
N THR A 123 16.97 2.26 26.81
CA THR A 123 18.16 2.84 26.17
C THR A 123 19.10 1.73 25.68
N PHE A 124 19.71 1.95 24.52
CA PHE A 124 20.63 1.03 23.85
C PHE A 124 21.85 1.78 23.31
N THR A 125 23.01 1.15 23.35
CA THR A 125 24.28 1.72 22.86
C THR A 125 24.50 1.51 21.36
N THR A 126 23.71 0.66 20.71
CA THR A 126 23.81 0.40 19.26
C THR A 126 22.42 0.28 18.62
N TYR A 127 22.32 0.73 17.37
CA TYR A 127 21.09 0.61 16.57
C TYR A 127 20.62 -0.84 16.46
N LYS A 128 21.55 -1.78 16.29
CA LYS A 128 21.27 -3.22 16.18
C LYS A 128 20.55 -3.77 17.42
N ASN A 129 20.96 -3.34 18.62
CA ASN A 129 20.34 -3.78 19.87
C ASN A 129 18.94 -3.20 20.04
N ALA A 130 18.76 -1.92 19.73
CA ALA A 130 17.44 -1.28 19.72
C ALA A 130 16.49 -1.97 18.73
N LEU A 131 16.97 -2.25 17.51
CA LEU A 131 16.19 -2.94 16.49
C LEU A 131 15.79 -4.37 16.92
N LYS A 132 16.73 -5.12 17.54
CA LYS A 132 16.44 -6.46 18.07
C LYS A 132 15.33 -6.41 19.13
N TYR A 133 15.38 -5.44 20.04
CA TYR A 133 14.33 -5.22 21.03
C TYR A 133 12.98 -4.95 20.38
N VAL A 134 12.92 -4.03 19.40
CA VAL A 134 11.67 -3.69 18.73
C VAL A 134 11.06 -4.90 18.00
N ILE A 135 11.89 -5.71 17.34
CA ILE A 135 11.43 -6.94 16.69
C ILE A 135 10.80 -7.90 17.70
N LEU A 136 11.44 -8.09 18.86
CA LEU A 136 10.91 -8.95 19.92
C LEU A 136 9.59 -8.43 20.48
N GLU A 137 9.47 -7.12 20.73
CA GLU A 137 8.24 -6.49 21.21
C GLU A 137 7.09 -6.65 20.19
N LYS A 138 7.38 -6.48 18.89
CA LYS A 138 6.40 -6.70 17.82
C LYS A 138 5.99 -8.17 17.70
N MET A 139 6.90 -9.11 17.96
CA MET A 139 6.59 -10.55 17.93
C MET A 139 5.75 -11.00 19.13
N ASN A 140 5.99 -10.43 20.31
CA ASN A 140 5.29 -10.82 21.54
C ASN A 140 3.87 -10.22 21.63
N ASN A 141 3.65 -9.04 21.04
CA ASN A 141 2.36 -8.37 21.04
C ASN A 141 1.99 -7.86 19.64
N PRO A 142 1.79 -8.77 18.66
CA PRO A 142 1.57 -8.40 17.27
C PRO A 142 0.35 -7.49 17.14
N ILE A 143 -0.76 -7.79 17.80
CA ILE A 143 -2.01 -7.00 17.69
C ILE A 143 -1.84 -5.56 18.23
N LYS A 144 -1.01 -5.34 19.25
CA LYS A 144 -0.78 -4.03 19.90
C LYS A 144 0.22 -3.16 19.14
N HIS A 145 1.21 -3.77 18.48
CA HIS A 145 2.35 -3.08 17.86
C HIS A 145 2.43 -3.23 16.35
N THR A 146 1.60 -4.07 15.72
CA THR A 146 1.27 -3.91 14.31
C THR A 146 0.49 -2.62 14.17
N ARG A 147 1.22 -1.53 13.92
CA ARG A 147 0.61 -0.44 13.20
C ARG A 147 0.06 -1.01 11.90
N ARG A 148 -1.24 -0.80 11.67
CA ARG A 148 -1.76 -0.71 10.30
C ARG A 148 -0.79 0.19 9.52
N PRO A 149 -0.36 -0.22 8.32
CA PRO A 149 0.70 0.46 7.57
C PRO A 149 0.54 1.97 7.59
N THR A 150 1.55 2.69 8.10
CA THR A 150 1.61 4.15 8.13
C THR A 150 1.83 4.67 6.72
N SER A 151 0.76 4.73 5.93
CA SER A 151 0.71 5.59 4.76
C SER A 151 0.30 6.99 5.21
N LEU A 152 1.25 7.91 5.24
CA LEU A 152 1.02 9.35 5.17
C LEU A 152 1.38 9.75 3.74
N ILE A 153 0.48 9.95 2.78
CA ILE A 153 -0.94 10.28 2.80
C ILE A 153 -1.56 9.42 1.69
N LEU A 154 -2.35 8.42 2.04
CA LEU A 154 -3.47 8.11 1.17
C LEU A 154 -4.41 9.30 1.27
N PRO A 155 -4.88 9.92 0.18
CA PRO A 155 -6.04 10.76 0.34
C PRO A 155 -7.11 9.95 1.04
N LYS A 156 -7.78 10.62 1.98
CA LYS A 156 -9.10 10.14 2.36
C LYS A 156 -9.87 9.94 1.05
N LEU A 157 -10.67 8.88 1.00
CA LEU A 157 -11.55 8.63 -0.14
C LEU A 157 -12.42 9.86 -0.49
N GLU A 158 -12.58 10.78 0.47
CA GLU A 158 -13.17 12.12 0.37
C GLU A 158 -12.48 13.08 -0.61
N ASN A 159 -11.19 12.90 -0.96
CA ASN A 159 -10.51 13.73 -1.96
C ASN A 159 -10.60 13.16 -3.39
N VAL A 160 -11.05 11.90 -3.55
CA VAL A 160 -11.40 11.40 -4.88
C VAL A 160 -12.82 11.85 -5.15
N ASP A 161 -12.93 12.86 -6.01
CA ASP A 161 -14.23 13.28 -6.50
C ASP A 161 -14.82 12.18 -7.41
N TRP A 162 -15.57 11.26 -6.80
CA TRP A 162 -16.28 10.19 -7.49
C TRP A 162 -17.29 10.71 -8.52
N PHE A 163 -17.64 12.00 -8.50
CA PHE A 163 -18.47 12.62 -9.52
C PHE A 163 -17.69 12.90 -10.80
N LYS A 164 -16.35 13.02 -10.74
CA LYS A 164 -15.48 13.17 -11.93
C LYS A 164 -15.12 11.82 -12.57
N GLU A 165 -15.20 10.73 -11.81
CA GLU A 165 -14.91 9.39 -12.32
C GLU A 165 -16.14 8.78 -13.00
N LYS A 166 -15.92 8.06 -14.10
CA LYS A 166 -16.99 7.40 -14.86
C LYS A 166 -17.37 6.07 -14.21
N ILE A 167 -18.28 6.13 -13.25
CA ILE A 167 -18.74 4.96 -12.49
C ILE A 167 -19.99 4.36 -13.12
N TYR A 168 -19.92 3.09 -13.47
CA TYR A 168 -21.01 2.29 -14.00
C TYR A 168 -21.81 1.67 -12.86
N CYS A 169 -23.12 1.55 -13.05
CA CYS A 169 -24.03 1.04 -12.02
C CYS A 169 -23.81 1.77 -10.66
N LYS A 170 -23.68 3.10 -10.74
CA LYS A 170 -23.20 3.99 -9.65
C LYS A 170 -23.81 3.70 -8.28
N LYS A 171 -25.13 3.47 -8.20
CA LYS A 171 -25.82 3.16 -6.93
C LYS A 171 -25.24 1.91 -6.25
N PHE A 172 -25.06 0.83 -7.01
CA PHE A 172 -24.49 -0.41 -6.50
C PHE A 172 -23.00 -0.26 -6.19
N TRP A 173 -22.23 0.35 -7.10
CA TRP A 173 -20.80 0.59 -6.90
C TRP A 173 -20.53 1.41 -5.62
N LEU A 174 -21.30 2.48 -5.39
CA LEU A 174 -21.21 3.27 -4.16
C LEU A 174 -21.58 2.45 -2.92
N THR A 175 -22.54 1.54 -3.01
CA THR A 175 -22.87 0.63 -1.88
C THR A 175 -21.69 -0.24 -1.51
N LEU A 176 -20.92 -0.72 -2.49
CA LEU A 176 -19.73 -1.52 -2.24
C LEU A 176 -18.54 -0.68 -1.74
N TRP A 177 -18.28 0.48 -2.35
CA TRP A 177 -16.98 1.14 -2.24
C TRP A 177 -16.99 2.49 -1.51
N LYS A 178 -18.13 3.18 -1.38
CA LYS A 178 -18.22 4.57 -0.87
C LYS A 178 -17.53 4.77 0.49
N TYR A 179 -17.61 3.78 1.37
CA TYR A 179 -17.03 3.85 2.73
C TYR A 179 -15.84 2.90 2.92
N CYS A 180 -15.32 2.31 1.84
CA CYS A 180 -14.21 1.36 1.90
C CYS A 180 -12.93 1.97 1.32
N ASN A 181 -12.29 2.84 2.12
CA ASN A 181 -10.96 3.37 1.82
C ASN A 181 -9.87 2.28 1.84
N TYR A 182 -8.62 2.66 1.56
CA TYR A 182 -7.49 1.73 1.60
C TYR A 182 -7.41 0.90 2.87
N TYR A 183 -7.61 1.49 4.05
CA TYR A 183 -7.59 0.76 5.32
C TYR A 183 -8.75 -0.23 5.48
N CYS A 184 -9.84 -0.05 4.73
CA CYS A 184 -10.92 -1.02 4.63
C CYS A 184 -10.58 -2.13 3.63
N TYR A 185 -10.24 -1.78 2.40
CA TYR A 185 -10.10 -2.79 1.35
C TYR A 185 -8.81 -3.63 1.48
N SER A 186 -7.77 -3.10 2.14
CA SER A 186 -6.50 -3.81 2.41
C SER A 186 -6.54 -4.77 3.60
N ARG A 187 -7.66 -4.82 4.35
CA ARG A 187 -7.80 -5.71 5.51
C ARG A 187 -7.62 -7.17 5.11
N GLN A 188 -7.07 -7.96 6.05
CA GLN A 188 -6.83 -9.39 5.85
C GLN A 188 -6.04 -9.63 4.56
N ASN A 189 -4.96 -8.88 4.36
CA ASN A 189 -4.13 -9.00 3.17
C ASN A 189 -4.94 -8.87 1.85
N PHE A 190 -5.77 -7.83 1.77
CA PHE A 190 -6.65 -7.54 0.64
C PHE A 190 -7.84 -8.49 0.41
N ASP A 191 -8.17 -9.40 1.33
CA ASP A 191 -9.35 -10.28 1.17
C ASP A 191 -10.66 -9.49 1.05
N ILE A 192 -10.79 -8.35 1.74
CA ILE A 192 -11.95 -7.45 1.56
C ILE A 192 -12.04 -6.92 0.14
N MET A 193 -10.92 -6.54 -0.47
CA MET A 193 -10.87 -6.09 -1.86
C MET A 193 -11.24 -7.22 -2.82
N LYS A 194 -10.71 -8.43 -2.62
CA LYS A 194 -11.03 -9.62 -3.41
C LYS A 194 -12.54 -9.91 -3.41
N HIS A 195 -13.15 -10.01 -2.23
CA HIS A 195 -14.59 -10.23 -2.10
C HIS A 195 -15.43 -9.14 -2.78
N LYS A 196 -15.05 -7.86 -2.64
CA LYS A 196 -15.77 -6.75 -3.27
C LYS A 196 -15.65 -6.75 -4.80
N PHE A 197 -14.48 -7.10 -5.35
CA PHE A 197 -14.33 -7.28 -6.79
C PHE A 197 -15.18 -8.44 -7.31
N ILE A 198 -15.23 -9.57 -6.61
CA ILE A 198 -16.08 -10.71 -6.99
C ILE A 198 -17.56 -10.30 -6.95
N ALA A 199 -18.00 -9.59 -5.90
CA ALA A 199 -19.35 -9.06 -5.79
C ALA A 199 -19.70 -8.10 -6.94
N GLU A 200 -18.77 -7.21 -7.30
CA GLU A 200 -18.93 -6.28 -8.42
C GLU A 200 -19.04 -7.00 -9.76
N ILE A 201 -18.16 -7.96 -10.03
CA ILE A 201 -18.20 -8.79 -11.24
C ILE A 201 -19.52 -9.56 -11.31
N ASN A 202 -19.95 -10.18 -10.20
CA ASN A 202 -21.19 -10.94 -10.15
C ASN A 202 -22.43 -10.07 -10.39
N TYR A 203 -22.41 -8.83 -9.93
CA TYR A 203 -23.47 -7.86 -10.25
C TYR A 203 -23.51 -7.55 -11.75
N TYR A 204 -22.35 -7.34 -12.39
CA TYR A 204 -22.29 -7.14 -13.84
C TYR A 204 -22.73 -8.38 -14.61
N ARG A 205 -22.29 -9.57 -14.21
CA ARG A 205 -22.70 -10.85 -14.82
C ARG A 205 -24.21 -11.02 -14.83
N GLU A 206 -24.87 -10.72 -13.71
CA GLU A 206 -26.34 -10.77 -13.60
C GLU A 206 -27.03 -9.83 -14.60
N LYS A 207 -26.50 -8.61 -14.80
CA LYS A 207 -27.00 -7.67 -15.81
C LYS A 207 -26.85 -8.15 -17.25
N TYR A 208 -25.98 -9.12 -17.49
CA TYR A 208 -25.75 -9.76 -18.80
C TYR A 208 -26.23 -11.23 -18.79
N GLY A 209 -27.13 -11.61 -17.88
CA GLY A 209 -27.74 -12.95 -17.88
C GLY A 209 -26.77 -14.10 -17.60
N ALA A 210 -25.57 -13.82 -17.12
CA ALA A 210 -24.58 -14.81 -16.73
C ALA A 210 -24.73 -15.16 -15.25
N ARG A 211 -24.55 -16.45 -14.92
CA ARG A 211 -24.62 -16.94 -13.53
C ARG A 211 -23.49 -16.37 -12.68
N LYS A 212 -23.72 -16.16 -11.38
CA LYS A 212 -22.71 -15.71 -10.42
C LYS A 212 -21.57 -16.73 -10.33
N LEU A 213 -20.35 -16.24 -10.24
CA LEU A 213 -19.13 -17.01 -10.01
C LEU A 213 -18.93 -17.25 -8.52
N VAL A 214 -18.40 -18.42 -8.20
CA VAL A 214 -18.01 -18.81 -6.84
C VAL A 214 -16.51 -18.58 -6.66
N GLU A 215 -16.12 -18.06 -5.51
CA GLU A 215 -14.70 -17.86 -5.20
C GLU A 215 -13.96 -19.19 -5.06
N SER A 216 -12.76 -19.26 -5.64
CA SER A 216 -11.87 -20.41 -5.55
C SER A 216 -10.51 -20.00 -4.99
N LEU A 217 -10.23 -20.39 -3.74
CA LEU A 217 -8.98 -20.08 -3.05
C LEU A 217 -7.74 -20.60 -3.80
N ARG A 218 -7.89 -21.73 -4.51
CA ARG A 218 -6.85 -22.30 -5.37
C ARG A 218 -6.52 -21.36 -6.53
N LEU A 219 -7.53 -20.85 -7.23
CA LEU A 219 -7.34 -19.89 -8.32
C LEU A 219 -6.78 -18.55 -7.81
N SER A 220 -7.24 -18.07 -6.66
CA SER A 220 -6.68 -16.87 -6.01
C SER A 220 -5.20 -17.05 -5.67
N SER A 221 -4.80 -18.23 -5.19
CA SER A 221 -3.40 -18.55 -4.89
C SER A 221 -2.52 -18.53 -6.16
N TYR A 222 -3.04 -19.04 -7.29
CA TYR A 222 -2.33 -18.93 -8.57
C TYR A 222 -2.23 -17.49 -9.05
N ALA A 223 -3.29 -16.70 -8.89
CA ALA A 223 -3.28 -15.29 -9.26
C ALA A 223 -2.27 -14.49 -8.42
N ASP A 224 -2.19 -14.76 -7.12
CA ASP A 224 -1.20 -14.14 -6.22
C ASP A 224 0.23 -14.53 -6.60
N LYS A 225 0.48 -15.81 -6.95
CA LYS A 225 1.79 -16.26 -7.44
C LYS A 225 2.17 -15.58 -8.75
N TYR A 226 1.24 -15.53 -9.70
CA TYR A 226 1.43 -14.88 -10.99
C TYR A 226 1.83 -13.42 -10.84
N LEU A 227 1.12 -12.65 -9.99
CA LEU A 227 1.46 -11.25 -9.73
C LEU A 227 2.87 -11.07 -9.15
N LYS A 228 3.30 -11.95 -8.24
CA LYS A 228 4.65 -11.91 -7.67
C LYS A 228 5.74 -12.10 -8.71
N GLU A 229 5.46 -12.84 -9.78
CA GLU A 229 6.39 -13.07 -10.90
C GLU A 229 6.42 -11.90 -11.87
N ILE A 230 5.26 -11.32 -12.23
CA ILE A 230 5.20 -10.30 -13.30
C ILE A 230 5.39 -8.86 -12.80
N VAL A 231 4.97 -8.52 -11.58
CA VAL A 231 5.06 -7.14 -11.07
C VAL A 231 6.50 -6.62 -10.99
N PRO A 232 7.52 -7.43 -10.67
CA PRO A 232 8.92 -7.02 -10.78
C PRO A 232 9.32 -6.55 -12.20
N LEU A 233 8.68 -7.06 -13.25
CA LEU A 233 9.01 -6.76 -14.66
C LEU A 233 8.36 -5.45 -15.16
N ARG A 234 7.52 -4.80 -14.34
CA ARG A 234 6.71 -3.63 -14.75
C ARG A 234 7.51 -2.39 -15.18
N SER A 235 8.80 -2.32 -14.86
CA SER A 235 9.69 -1.27 -15.34
C SER A 235 10.07 -1.44 -16.81
N SER A 236 9.99 -2.66 -17.33
CA SER A 236 10.47 -3.02 -18.67
C SER A 236 9.33 -3.37 -19.61
N ILE A 237 8.19 -3.84 -19.09
CA ILE A 237 7.04 -4.28 -19.88
C ILE A 237 5.75 -3.70 -19.29
N ASP A 238 4.82 -3.28 -20.14
CA ASP A 238 3.46 -2.97 -19.71
C ASP A 238 2.69 -4.27 -19.41
N ILE A 239 2.81 -4.71 -18.16
CA ILE A 239 2.17 -5.92 -17.66
C ILE A 239 0.64 -5.88 -17.69
N THR A 240 0.02 -4.70 -17.89
CA THR A 240 -1.44 -4.60 -18.02
C THR A 240 -1.93 -5.18 -19.35
N ASN A 241 -1.05 -5.38 -20.33
CA ASN A 241 -1.36 -6.09 -21.56
C ASN A 241 -1.57 -7.59 -21.35
N PHE A 242 -1.09 -8.15 -20.24
CA PHE A 242 -1.35 -9.54 -19.90
C PHE A 242 -2.83 -9.77 -19.57
N GLU A 243 -3.26 -11.01 -19.74
CA GLU A 243 -4.66 -11.40 -19.59
C GLU A 243 -5.17 -11.04 -18.19
N ASN A 244 -6.26 -10.25 -18.09
CA ASN A 244 -6.93 -9.93 -16.84
C ASN A 244 -6.00 -9.42 -15.73
N VAL A 245 -4.99 -8.63 -16.11
CA VAL A 245 -4.11 -7.91 -15.18
C VAL A 245 -4.51 -6.44 -15.16
N GLY A 246 -4.78 -5.92 -13.97
CA GLY A 246 -5.19 -4.54 -13.76
C GLY A 246 -4.23 -3.84 -12.80
N LYS A 247 -4.07 -2.53 -12.97
CA LYS A 247 -3.35 -1.70 -12.01
C LYS A 247 -4.04 -0.36 -11.78
N ALA A 248 -3.85 0.20 -10.58
CA ALA A 248 -4.21 1.57 -10.27
C ALA A 248 -3.40 2.08 -9.08
N SER A 249 -3.39 3.40 -8.87
CA SER A 249 -2.96 3.96 -7.59
C SER A 249 -3.82 3.41 -6.45
N LEU A 250 -3.33 3.47 -5.20
CA LEU A 250 -4.09 3.03 -4.05
C LEU A 250 -5.52 3.63 -4.03
N GLU A 251 -5.63 4.94 -4.20
CA GLU A 251 -6.91 5.67 -4.20
C GLU A 251 -7.91 5.17 -5.25
N LYS A 252 -7.38 4.83 -6.44
CA LYS A 252 -8.18 4.43 -7.60
C LYS A 252 -8.30 2.93 -7.77
N ALA A 253 -7.73 2.12 -6.87
CA ALA A 253 -7.80 0.66 -6.91
C ALA A 253 -9.24 0.12 -6.93
N PRO A 254 -10.22 0.69 -6.19
CA PRO A 254 -11.63 0.31 -6.32
C PRO A 254 -12.22 0.45 -7.74
N LEU A 255 -11.62 1.27 -8.62
CA LEU A 255 -12.13 1.51 -9.96
C LEU A 255 -11.65 0.49 -11.01
N ILE A 256 -10.75 -0.44 -10.67
CA ILE A 256 -10.16 -1.34 -11.67
C ILE A 256 -11.25 -2.15 -12.40
N VAL A 257 -12.11 -2.85 -11.65
CA VAL A 257 -13.21 -3.65 -12.20
C VAL A 257 -14.27 -2.77 -12.87
N ASN A 258 -14.57 -1.59 -12.31
CA ASN A 258 -15.46 -0.62 -12.95
C ASN A 258 -14.95 -0.16 -14.33
N ARG A 259 -13.63 0.07 -14.47
CA ARG A 259 -13.02 0.46 -15.75
C ARG A 259 -13.08 -0.67 -16.77
N TRP A 260 -12.75 -1.89 -16.34
CA TRP A 260 -12.91 -3.08 -17.17
C TRP A 260 -14.35 -3.24 -17.65
N PHE A 261 -15.33 -3.00 -16.78
CA PHE A 261 -16.73 -3.06 -17.18
C PHE A 261 -17.05 -1.98 -18.20
N GLY A 262 -16.49 -0.79 -18.08
CA GLY A 262 -16.66 0.32 -19.02
C GLY A 262 -16.30 -0.01 -20.47
N GLU A 263 -15.52 -1.06 -20.70
CA GLU A 263 -15.20 -1.55 -22.04
C GLU A 263 -16.42 -2.06 -22.82
N HIS A 264 -17.54 -2.41 -22.16
CA HIS A 264 -18.78 -2.81 -22.83
C HIS A 264 -19.25 -1.82 -23.89
N LYS A 265 -18.91 -0.54 -23.74
CA LYS A 265 -19.23 0.52 -24.70
C LYS A 265 -18.57 0.36 -26.06
N TYR A 266 -17.47 -0.36 -26.10
CA TYR A 266 -16.71 -0.63 -27.31
C TYR A 266 -16.97 -2.04 -27.85
N TYR A 267 -17.83 -2.82 -27.19
CA TYR A 267 -18.08 -4.20 -27.56
C TYR A 267 -19.14 -4.32 -28.64
N ASN A 268 -18.78 -5.01 -29.73
CA ASN A 268 -19.70 -5.41 -30.79
C ASN A 268 -20.21 -6.84 -30.53
N PHE A 269 -21.49 -6.98 -30.20
CA PHE A 269 -22.11 -8.27 -29.89
C PHE A 269 -22.15 -9.26 -31.07
N ASN A 270 -21.92 -8.78 -32.30
CA ASN A 270 -21.87 -9.62 -33.49
C ASN A 270 -20.46 -10.17 -33.80
N THR A 271 -19.44 -9.86 -33.00
CA THR A 271 -18.05 -10.31 -33.23
C THR A 271 -17.87 -11.82 -33.02
N TYR A 272 -16.95 -12.40 -33.79
CA TYR A 272 -16.48 -13.79 -33.62
C TYR A 272 -15.14 -13.87 -32.86
N PHE A 273 -14.31 -12.83 -32.94
CA PHE A 273 -12.91 -12.87 -32.48
C PHE A 273 -12.63 -12.00 -31.24
N GLY A 274 -13.62 -11.25 -30.76
CA GLY A 274 -13.43 -10.31 -29.64
C GLY A 274 -12.58 -9.10 -30.03
N GLY A 275 -12.01 -8.42 -29.04
CA GLY A 275 -11.15 -7.27 -29.26
C GLY A 275 -10.29 -6.93 -28.04
N ILE A 276 -9.08 -6.40 -28.28
CA ILE A 276 -8.14 -6.05 -27.21
C ILE A 276 -8.73 -5.01 -26.24
N LYS A 277 -9.53 -4.06 -26.77
CA LYS A 277 -10.17 -3.00 -25.98
C LYS A 277 -11.36 -3.49 -25.14
N THR A 278 -11.82 -4.72 -25.34
CA THR A 278 -13.03 -5.28 -24.72
C THR A 278 -12.78 -6.57 -23.95
N ARG A 279 -11.53 -7.05 -23.95
CA ARG A 279 -11.13 -8.37 -23.44
C ARG A 279 -11.41 -8.54 -21.95
N HIS A 280 -11.33 -7.47 -21.15
CA HIS A 280 -11.60 -7.58 -19.72
C HIS A 280 -13.10 -7.67 -19.48
N PHE A 281 -13.89 -6.81 -20.15
CA PHE A 281 -15.35 -6.90 -20.09
C PHE A 281 -15.86 -8.29 -20.49
N THR A 282 -15.44 -8.79 -21.66
CA THR A 282 -15.91 -10.08 -22.19
C THR A 282 -15.51 -11.23 -21.29
N ALA A 283 -14.31 -11.19 -20.67
CA ALA A 283 -13.89 -12.19 -19.71
C ALA A 283 -14.77 -12.20 -18.45
N MET A 284 -15.10 -11.03 -17.89
CA MET A 284 -15.94 -10.92 -16.69
C MET A 284 -17.35 -11.49 -16.91
N VAL A 285 -17.97 -11.20 -18.05
CA VAL A 285 -19.36 -11.61 -18.34
C VAL A 285 -19.48 -12.96 -19.05
N TRP A 286 -18.37 -13.67 -19.26
CA TRP A 286 -18.37 -14.93 -20.00
C TRP A 286 -19.27 -15.99 -19.34
N LYS A 287 -20.32 -16.42 -20.05
CA LYS A 287 -21.42 -17.24 -19.52
C LYS A 287 -20.96 -18.58 -18.93
N ASN A 288 -20.04 -19.28 -19.59
CA ASN A 288 -19.65 -20.65 -19.24
C ASN A 288 -18.61 -20.77 -18.10
N LEU A 289 -18.32 -19.67 -17.41
CA LEU A 289 -17.46 -19.66 -16.22
C LEU A 289 -18.27 -20.00 -14.96
N ARG A 290 -17.62 -20.65 -14.00
CA ARG A 290 -18.22 -21.07 -12.72
C ARG A 290 -17.44 -20.57 -11.50
N GLU A 291 -16.12 -20.55 -11.59
CA GLU A 291 -15.26 -20.11 -10.48
C GLU A 291 -14.39 -18.92 -10.86
N ILE A 292 -14.01 -18.15 -9.85
CA ILE A 292 -13.12 -17.01 -9.97
C ILE A 292 -12.09 -17.01 -8.84
N GLY A 293 -10.84 -16.70 -9.19
CA GLY A 293 -9.77 -16.38 -8.25
C GLY A 293 -9.28 -14.97 -8.49
N VAL A 294 -9.03 -14.23 -7.41
CA VAL A 294 -8.52 -12.86 -7.47
C VAL A 294 -7.23 -12.79 -6.68
N GLY A 295 -6.15 -12.43 -7.35
CA GLY A 295 -4.87 -12.10 -6.75
C GLY A 295 -4.74 -10.59 -6.59
N VAL A 296 -4.13 -10.14 -5.50
CA VAL A 296 -3.88 -8.73 -5.24
C VAL A 296 -2.45 -8.55 -4.71
N LEU A 297 -1.69 -7.67 -5.36
CA LEU A 297 -0.34 -7.32 -4.95
C LEU A 297 -0.19 -5.81 -4.88
N GLN A 298 0.24 -5.30 -3.74
CA GLN A 298 0.67 -3.91 -3.61
C GLN A 298 2.18 -3.80 -3.88
N ALA A 299 2.56 -2.86 -4.75
CA ALA A 299 3.95 -2.47 -4.93
C ALA A 299 4.08 -0.95 -4.86
N GLY A 300 4.60 -0.44 -3.74
CA GLY A 300 4.63 0.99 -3.48
C GLY A 300 3.22 1.57 -3.30
N ASP A 301 2.90 2.60 -4.09
CA ASP A 301 1.60 3.28 -4.08
C ASP A 301 0.68 2.79 -5.23
N GLU A 302 0.98 1.63 -5.80
CA GLU A 302 0.17 0.95 -6.82
C GLU A 302 -0.40 -0.37 -6.29
N ILE A 303 -1.66 -0.65 -6.66
CA ILE A 303 -2.30 -1.96 -6.52
C ILE A 303 -2.35 -2.62 -7.88
N PHE A 304 -1.92 -3.88 -7.92
CA PHE A 304 -2.04 -4.78 -9.06
C PHE A 304 -3.04 -5.89 -8.72
N ILE A 305 -3.87 -6.25 -9.69
CA ILE A 305 -4.79 -7.38 -9.57
C ILE A 305 -4.58 -8.33 -10.73
N LYS A 306 -4.85 -9.61 -10.48
CA LYS A 306 -4.97 -10.65 -11.49
C LYS A 306 -6.26 -11.40 -11.23
N ILE A 307 -7.09 -11.55 -12.26
CA ILE A 307 -8.27 -12.42 -12.20
C ILE A 307 -8.01 -13.68 -13.03
N ILE A 308 -8.30 -14.84 -12.43
CA ILE A 308 -8.24 -16.15 -13.06
C ILE A 308 -9.62 -16.80 -12.95
N PHE A 309 -10.06 -17.46 -14.00
CA PHE A 309 -11.34 -18.20 -14.02
C PHE A 309 -11.09 -19.71 -14.14
N ASP A 310 -12.11 -20.53 -13.88
CA ASP A 310 -12.03 -22.00 -13.99
C ASP A 310 -11.78 -22.51 -15.41
N LYS A 311 -12.09 -21.69 -16.42
CA LYS A 311 -11.92 -22.00 -17.84
C LYS A 311 -11.39 -20.78 -18.60
N HIS A 312 -10.87 -21.02 -19.79
CA HIS A 312 -10.48 -19.96 -20.70
C HIS A 312 -11.71 -19.16 -21.15
N ALA A 313 -11.70 -17.86 -20.85
CA ALA A 313 -12.61 -16.90 -21.45
C ALA A 313 -12.02 -16.38 -22.77
N ASN A 314 -12.80 -15.61 -23.53
CA ASN A 314 -12.35 -14.97 -24.77
C ASN A 314 -11.83 -15.94 -25.84
N MET A 315 -12.32 -17.18 -25.84
CA MET A 315 -12.00 -18.14 -26.89
C MET A 315 -12.58 -17.67 -28.23
N PRO A 316 -11.79 -17.65 -29.31
CA PRO A 316 -12.29 -17.38 -30.66
C PRO A 316 -13.52 -18.22 -30.99
N ASP A 317 -14.44 -17.66 -31.76
CA ASP A 317 -15.69 -18.28 -32.23
C ASP A 317 -16.71 -18.64 -31.13
N GLN A 318 -16.42 -18.32 -29.86
CA GLN A 318 -17.30 -18.60 -28.74
C GLN A 318 -17.98 -17.35 -28.15
N PHE A 319 -17.67 -16.16 -28.67
CA PHE A 319 -18.15 -14.88 -28.12
C PHE A 319 -19.67 -14.76 -28.11
N ARG A 320 -20.35 -15.03 -29.24
CA ARG A 320 -21.82 -14.93 -29.34
C ARG A 320 -22.58 -15.83 -28.35
N LYS A 321 -21.98 -16.97 -27.99
CA LYS A 321 -22.57 -17.94 -27.04
C LYS A 321 -22.34 -17.53 -25.58
N ASN A 322 -21.30 -16.75 -25.31
CA ASN A 322 -20.82 -16.49 -23.94
C ASN A 322 -20.94 -15.03 -23.48
N VAL A 323 -20.97 -14.07 -24.39
CA VAL A 323 -21.17 -12.65 -24.07
C VAL A 323 -22.57 -12.28 -24.51
N LEU A 324 -23.53 -12.47 -23.59
CA LEU A 324 -24.95 -12.25 -23.87
C LEU A 324 -25.27 -10.76 -23.92
N ASN A 325 -26.43 -10.42 -24.49
CA ASN A 325 -26.96 -9.06 -24.39
C ASN A 325 -27.35 -8.72 -22.96
N LYS A 326 -27.34 -7.43 -22.65
CA LYS A 326 -27.82 -6.91 -21.37
C LYS A 326 -29.29 -7.32 -21.18
N VAL A 327 -29.62 -7.86 -20.02
CA VAL A 327 -30.99 -8.20 -19.66
C VAL A 327 -31.76 -6.89 -19.47
N ILE A 328 -32.87 -6.74 -20.21
CA ILE A 328 -33.85 -5.69 -19.97
C ILE A 328 -34.64 -6.14 -18.74
N GLY A 329 -34.50 -5.39 -17.64
CA GLY A 329 -35.20 -5.66 -16.40
C GLY A 329 -35.68 -4.37 -15.77
#